data_AF-B5IHE1-F1
#
_entry.id   AF-B5IHE1-F1
#
_cell.length_a   1.000
_cell.length_b   1.000
_cell.length_c   1.000
_cell.angle_alpha   90.00
_cell.angle_beta   90.00
_cell.angle_gamma   90.00
#
_symmetry.space_group_name_H-M   'P 1'
#
loop_
_entity.id
_entity.type
_entity.pdbx_description
1 polymer ?
#
loop_
_entity_poly.entity_id
_entity_poly.type
_entity_poly.pdbx_seq_one_letter_code
_entity_poly.pdbx_strand_id
1 'polypeptide(L)'
;MDEETTQTEYYAQPLPPEAESIKSLVKITGIISLVFGILNLIWGIAGIIVIVGIVGIIFGIIDLLIWSNCKKINGLIDQRNYKEAKDKTLIWMIIGFIFGGLIPGILLLIAYIKYDEVIRISQQSTVPPPPPS
;
A
#
# COMPACT_ATOMS: atom_id res chain seq x y z
N MET A 1 23.99 -26.99 6.99
CA MET A 1 22.51 -26.96 6.97
C MET A 1 22.05 -25.54 7.33
N ASP A 2 22.28 -24.61 6.40
CA ASP A 2 22.65 -23.23 6.75
C ASP A 2 21.80 -22.25 5.92
N GLU A 3 21.20 -21.26 6.58
CA GLU A 3 20.47 -20.09 6.03
C GLU A 3 19.16 -20.30 5.23
N GLU A 4 19.05 -21.31 4.37
CA GLU A 4 17.87 -21.46 3.50
C GLU A 4 16.63 -21.96 4.27
N THR A 5 16.84 -22.82 5.29
CA THR A 5 15.78 -23.35 6.16
C THR A 5 15.21 -22.28 7.11
N THR A 6 16.03 -21.37 7.63
CA THR A 6 15.61 -20.29 8.54
C THR A 6 14.80 -19.20 7.83
N GLN A 7 15.15 -18.86 6.58
CA GLN A 7 14.36 -17.93 5.75
C GLN A 7 12.95 -18.49 5.51
N THR A 8 12.86 -19.77 5.14
CA THR A 8 11.58 -20.41 4.80
C THR A 8 10.64 -20.51 6.01
N GLU A 9 11.16 -20.77 7.21
CA GLU A 9 10.38 -20.71 8.47
C GLU A 9 9.95 -19.28 8.84
N TYR A 10 10.78 -18.27 8.54
CA TYR A 10 10.46 -16.87 8.84
C TYR A 10 9.28 -16.35 8.01
N TYR A 11 9.13 -16.78 6.75
CA TYR A 11 7.95 -16.46 5.92
C TYR A 11 6.70 -17.28 6.30
N ALA A 12 6.86 -18.40 7.01
CA ALA A 12 5.73 -19.20 7.53
C ALA A 12 5.14 -18.63 8.82
N GLN A 13 5.85 -17.72 9.49
CA GLN A 13 5.36 -17.02 10.68
C GLN A 13 4.24 -16.03 10.31
N PRO A 14 3.14 -15.98 11.07
CA PRO A 14 2.06 -15.01 10.84
C PRO A 14 2.61 -13.57 10.84
N LEU A 15 2.00 -12.71 10.01
CA LEU A 15 2.39 -11.29 9.97
C LEU A 15 2.20 -10.66 11.36
N PRO A 16 3.09 -9.73 11.77
CA PRO A 16 2.87 -8.99 13.01
C PRO A 16 1.55 -8.20 12.90
N PRO A 17 0.79 -8.05 14.01
CA PRO A 17 -0.51 -7.37 14.00
C PRO A 17 -0.49 -5.98 13.36
N GLU A 18 0.64 -5.27 13.53
CA GLU A 18 0.86 -3.94 12.98
C GLU A 18 0.97 -3.97 11.44
N ALA A 19 1.66 -4.96 10.88
CA ALA A 19 1.76 -5.14 9.43
C ALA A 19 0.42 -5.57 8.81
N GLU A 20 -0.36 -6.39 9.52
CA GLU A 20 -1.71 -6.76 9.10
C GLU A 20 -2.64 -5.54 9.06
N SER A 21 -2.55 -4.65 10.05
CA SER A 21 -3.28 -3.38 10.06
C SER A 21 -2.93 -2.50 8.85
N ILE A 22 -1.64 -2.34 8.53
CA ILE A 22 -1.20 -1.60 7.34
C ILE A 22 -1.75 -2.24 6.07
N LYS A 23 -1.65 -3.57 5.95
CA LYS A 23 -2.18 -4.33 4.81
C LYS A 23 -3.68 -4.09 4.62
N SER A 24 -4.44 -4.07 5.73
CA SER A 24 -5.87 -3.77 5.69
C SER A 24 -6.14 -2.35 5.19
N LEU A 25 -5.43 -1.34 5.71
CA LEU A 25 -5.58 0.06 5.27
C LEU A 25 -5.26 0.23 3.79
N VAL A 26 -4.17 -0.37 3.32
CA VAL A 26 -3.77 -0.33 1.89
C VAL A 26 -4.79 -1.04 1.01
N LYS A 27 -5.34 -2.18 1.46
CA LYS A 27 -6.43 -2.88 0.76
C LYS A 27 -7.71 -2.03 0.67
N ILE A 28 -8.16 -1.45 1.78
CA ILE A 28 -9.35 -0.60 1.80
C ILE A 28 -9.16 0.61 0.88
N THR A 29 -7.99 1.25 0.95
CA THR A 29 -7.62 2.34 0.03
C THR A 29 -7.74 1.88 -1.42
N GLY A 30 -7.15 0.73 -1.76
CA GLY A 30 -7.23 0.18 -3.11
C GLY A 30 -8.67 -0.02 -3.57
N ILE A 31 -9.53 -0.60 -2.73
CA ILE A 31 -10.95 -0.83 -3.05
C ILE A 31 -11.67 0.50 -3.29
N ILE A 32 -11.45 1.49 -2.42
CA ILE A 32 -12.04 2.83 -2.57
C ILE A 32 -11.59 3.46 -3.88
N SER A 33 -10.29 3.47 -4.17
CA SER A 33 -9.75 3.98 -5.44
C SER A 33 -10.30 3.23 -6.65
N LEU A 34 -10.51 1.92 -6.57
CA LEU A 34 -11.13 1.16 -7.66
C LEU A 34 -12.56 1.62 -7.92
N VAL A 35 -13.36 1.80 -6.87
CA VAL A 35 -14.75 2.25 -6.98
C VAL A 35 -14.81 3.66 -7.57
N PHE A 36 -14.04 4.60 -7.04
CA PHE A 36 -13.96 5.96 -7.58
C PHE A 36 -13.45 5.98 -9.02
N GLY A 37 -12.44 5.18 -9.34
CA GLY A 37 -11.89 5.09 -10.68
C GLY A 37 -12.91 4.61 -11.71
N ILE A 38 -13.68 3.58 -11.38
CA ILE A 38 -14.76 3.08 -12.25
C ILE A 38 -15.87 4.13 -12.42
N LEU A 39 -16.29 4.78 -11.32
CA LEU A 39 -17.30 5.84 -11.38
C LEU A 39 -16.85 7.03 -12.24
N ASN A 40 -15.61 7.48 -12.05
CA ASN A 40 -14.99 8.54 -12.85
C ASN A 40 -14.86 8.15 -14.32
N LEU A 41 -14.54 6.90 -14.62
CA LEU A 41 -14.44 6.40 -15.99
C LEU A 41 -15.82 6.37 -16.67
N ILE A 42 -16.85 5.83 -16.01
CA ILE A 42 -18.21 5.78 -16.56
C ILE A 42 -18.74 7.20 -16.79
N TRP A 43 -18.58 8.09 -15.81
CA TRP A 43 -18.96 9.49 -15.93
C TRP A 43 -18.18 10.20 -17.03
N GLY A 44 -16.87 9.96 -17.12
CA GLY A 44 -15.99 10.54 -18.12
C GLY A 44 -16.36 10.12 -19.55
N ILE A 45 -16.69 8.83 -19.76
CA ILE A 45 -17.15 8.31 -21.05
C ILE A 45 -18.52 8.89 -21.41
N ALA A 46 -19.47 8.95 -20.47
CA ALA A 46 -20.77 9.55 -20.71
C ALA A 46 -20.67 11.05 -21.04
N GLY A 47 -19.72 11.74 -20.41
CA GLY A 47 -19.45 13.16 -20.60
C GLY A 47 -18.50 13.50 -21.73
N ILE A 48 -18.04 12.55 -22.55
CA ILE A 48 -16.92 12.74 -23.51
C ILE A 48 -17.20 13.80 -24.58
N ILE A 49 -18.49 14.06 -24.86
CA ILE A 49 -18.95 15.10 -25.79
C ILE A 49 -18.62 16.51 -25.25
N VAL A 50 -18.51 16.64 -23.92
CA VAL A 50 -18.08 17.85 -23.22
C VAL A 50 -16.61 17.66 -22.86
N ILE A 51 -15.77 18.69 -22.99
CA ILE A 51 -14.33 18.64 -22.62
C ILE A 51 -14.11 18.10 -21.18
N VAL A 52 -15.11 18.26 -20.31
CA VAL A 52 -15.17 17.71 -18.95
C VAL A 52 -15.04 16.18 -18.90
N GLY A 53 -15.49 15.45 -19.91
CA GLY A 53 -15.38 13.98 -19.96
C GLY A 53 -13.93 13.48 -20.01
N ILE A 54 -13.05 14.20 -20.71
CA ILE A 54 -11.62 13.87 -20.78
C ILE A 54 -10.98 13.95 -19.39
N VAL A 55 -11.35 14.96 -18.60
CA VAL A 55 -10.87 15.10 -17.22
C VAL A 55 -11.32 13.92 -16.38
N GLY A 56 -12.60 13.51 -16.48
CA GLY A 56 -13.12 12.34 -15.77
C GLY A 56 -12.36 11.05 -16.12
N ILE A 57 -12.02 10.85 -17.40
CA ILE A 57 -11.24 9.68 -17.85
C ILE A 57 -9.82 9.70 -17.25
N ILE A 58 -9.14 10.85 -17.25
CA ILE A 58 -7.80 10.97 -16.68
C ILE A 58 -7.82 10.65 -15.18
N PHE A 59 -8.76 11.22 -14.44
CA PHE A 59 -8.93 10.93 -13.01
C PHE A 59 -9.23 9.45 -12.78
N GLY A 60 -10.13 8.85 -13.56
CA GLY A 60 -10.44 7.42 -13.48
C GLY A 60 -9.23 6.52 -13.74
N ILE A 61 -8.36 6.89 -14.69
CA ILE A 61 -7.11 6.16 -14.94
C ILE A 61 -6.16 6.26 -13.74
N ILE A 62 -6.00 7.45 -13.16
CA ILE A 62 -5.13 7.65 -11.99
C ILE A 62 -5.61 6.82 -10.80
N ASP A 63 -6.92 6.79 -10.55
CA ASP A 63 -7.55 5.97 -9.52
C ASP A 63 -7.27 4.46 -9.73
N LEU A 64 -7.32 3.98 -10.97
CA LEU A 64 -6.94 2.60 -11.31
C LEU A 64 -5.45 2.33 -11.09
N LEU A 65 -4.58 3.31 -11.36
CA LEU A 65 -3.15 3.23 -11.06
C LEU A 65 -2.92 3.12 -9.55
N ILE A 66 -3.63 3.90 -8.72
CA ILE A 66 -3.54 3.82 -7.27
C ILE A 66 -3.94 2.42 -6.79
N TRP A 67 -5.05 1.87 -7.27
CA TRP A 67 -5.47 0.50 -6.94
C TRP A 67 -4.40 -0.54 -7.29
N SER A 68 -3.81 -0.44 -8.47
CA SER A 68 -2.74 -1.35 -8.92
C SER A 68 -1.53 -1.28 -8.00
N ASN A 69 -1.18 -0.09 -7.52
CA ASN A 69 -0.05 0.07 -6.62
C ASN A 69 -0.35 -0.35 -5.19
N CYS A 70 -1.58 -0.18 -4.70
CA CYS A 70 -2.00 -0.79 -3.43
C CYS A 70 -1.81 -2.32 -3.45
N LYS A 71 -2.06 -2.99 -4.58
CA LYS A 71 -1.73 -4.42 -4.73
C LYS A 71 -0.23 -4.69 -4.63
N LYS A 72 0.60 -3.88 -5.29
CA LYS A 72 2.07 -4.01 -5.22
C LYS A 72 2.61 -3.79 -3.80
N ILE A 73 2.11 -2.77 -3.11
CA ILE A 73 2.46 -2.46 -1.72
C ILE A 73 2.08 -3.64 -0.81
N ASN A 74 0.89 -4.21 -0.98
CA ASN A 74 0.49 -5.42 -0.23
C ASN A 74 1.45 -6.60 -0.47
N GLY A 75 1.90 -6.80 -1.71
CA GLY A 75 2.91 -7.82 -2.02
C GLY A 75 4.24 -7.59 -1.31
N LEU A 76 4.67 -6.34 -1.15
CA LEU A 76 5.88 -5.99 -0.40
C LEU A 76 5.72 -6.20 1.11
N ILE A 77 4.53 -5.92 1.65
CA ILE A 77 4.20 -6.22 3.05
C ILE A 77 4.26 -7.74 3.28
N ASP A 78 3.74 -8.52 2.35
CA ASP A 78 3.77 -10.00 2.43
C ASP A 78 5.19 -10.56 2.35
N GLN A 79 6.08 -9.88 1.64
CA GLN A 79 7.51 -10.20 1.57
C GLN A 79 8.31 -9.63 2.76
N ARG A 80 7.65 -9.02 3.75
CA ARG A 80 8.29 -8.32 4.89
C ARG A 80 9.28 -7.22 4.47
N ASN A 81 9.20 -6.74 3.23
CA ASN A 81 9.98 -5.63 2.71
C ASN A 81 9.29 -4.30 3.06
N TYR A 82 9.25 -4.01 4.36
CA TYR A 82 8.50 -2.87 4.93
C TYR A 82 9.08 -1.52 4.52
N LYS A 83 10.39 -1.44 4.27
CA LYS A 83 11.05 -0.19 3.86
C LYS A 83 10.64 0.21 2.45
N GLU A 84 10.68 -0.72 1.49
CA GLU A 84 10.23 -0.44 0.13
C GLU A 84 8.71 -0.23 0.08
N ALA A 85 7.94 -0.98 0.88
CA ALA A 85 6.50 -0.78 1.00
C ALA A 85 6.16 0.64 1.49
N LYS A 86 6.90 1.14 2.48
CA LYS A 86 6.76 2.51 3.00
C LYS A 86 7.05 3.56 1.92
N ASP A 87 8.18 3.43 1.22
CA ASP A 87 8.59 4.39 0.19
C ASP A 87 7.58 4.47 -0.96
N LYS A 88 7.08 3.31 -1.42
CA LYS A 88 6.01 3.29 -2.43
C LYS A 88 4.70 3.86 -1.89
N THR A 89 4.34 3.58 -0.63
CA THR A 89 3.15 4.15 -0.01
C THR A 89 3.21 5.67 0.02
N LEU A 90 4.38 6.27 0.30
CA LEU A 90 4.56 7.72 0.26
C LEU A 90 4.28 8.31 -1.12
N ILE A 91 4.88 7.72 -2.17
CA ILE A 91 4.71 8.24 -3.54
C ILE A 91 3.23 8.21 -3.95
N TRP A 92 2.54 7.10 -3.65
CA TRP A 92 1.14 6.90 -4.03
C TRP A 92 0.18 7.68 -3.13
N MET A 93 0.56 7.95 -1.88
CA MET A 93 -0.17 8.86 -1.01
C MET A 93 -0.20 10.26 -1.61
N ILE A 94 0.94 10.80 -2.04
CA ILE A 94 1.01 12.15 -2.63
C ILE A 94 0.18 12.21 -3.91
N ILE A 95 0.34 11.23 -4.80
CA ILE A 95 -0.45 11.15 -6.04
C ILE A 95 -1.95 11.00 -5.73
N GLY A 96 -2.30 10.13 -4.79
CA GLY A 96 -3.69 9.89 -4.37
C GLY A 96 -4.32 11.12 -3.71
N PHE A 97 -3.56 11.90 -2.95
CA PHE A 97 -4.05 13.12 -2.32
C PHE A 97 -4.32 14.22 -3.35
N ILE A 98 -3.43 14.39 -4.33
CA ILE A 98 -3.56 15.42 -5.37
C ILE A 98 -4.64 15.06 -6.40
N PHE A 99 -4.71 13.79 -6.81
CA PHE A 99 -5.56 13.36 -7.93
C PHE A 99 -6.74 12.47 -7.53
N GLY A 100 -6.59 11.58 -6.54
CA GLY A 100 -7.67 10.71 -6.06
C GLY A 100 -8.56 11.34 -4.97
N GLY A 101 -8.16 12.52 -4.47
CA GLY A 101 -8.86 13.26 -3.43
C GLY A 101 -8.45 12.89 -2.00
N LEU A 102 -9.12 13.52 -1.05
CA LEU A 102 -8.73 13.52 0.35
C LEU A 102 -8.78 12.12 0.99
N ILE A 103 -9.80 11.32 0.67
CA ILE A 103 -10.04 10.00 1.31
C ILE A 103 -8.89 9.02 1.03
N PRO A 104 -8.58 8.64 -0.24
CA PRO A 104 -7.48 7.71 -0.49
C PRO A 104 -6.12 8.24 0.00
N GLY A 105 -5.90 9.56 -0.07
CA GLY A 105 -4.70 10.19 0.46
C GLY A 105 -4.55 10.03 1.98
N ILE A 106 -5.61 10.28 2.76
CA ILE A 106 -5.59 10.13 4.22
C ILE A 106 -5.38 8.66 4.63
N LEU A 107 -6.06 7.70 3.98
CA LEU A 107 -5.86 6.30 4.33
C LEU A 107 -4.41 5.84 4.08
N LEU A 108 -3.80 6.26 2.97
CA LEU A 108 -2.38 5.98 2.69
C LEU A 108 -1.45 6.71 3.66
N LEU A 109 -1.81 7.90 4.14
CA LEU A 109 -1.06 8.60 5.17
C LEU A 109 -1.06 7.83 6.50
N ILE A 110 -2.21 7.30 6.92
CA ILE A 110 -2.31 6.48 8.13
C ILE A 110 -1.46 5.21 7.98
N ALA A 111 -1.52 4.56 6.80
CA ALA A 111 -0.66 3.41 6.50
C ALA A 111 0.83 3.79 6.56
N TYR A 112 1.21 4.93 5.97
CA TYR A 112 2.58 5.44 5.94
C TYR A 112 3.19 5.60 7.34
N ILE A 113 2.45 6.22 8.27
CA ILE A 113 2.92 6.47 9.64
C ILE A 113 3.13 5.16 10.41
N LYS A 114 2.28 4.15 10.18
CA LYS A 114 2.38 2.85 10.85
C LYS A 114 3.61 2.02 10.43
N TYR A 115 4.22 2.29 9.28
CA TYR A 115 5.41 1.53 8.85
C TYR A 115 6.61 1.71 9.79
N ASP A 116 6.78 2.87 10.42
CA ASP A 116 7.92 3.13 11.31
C ASP A 116 7.94 2.18 12.51
N GLU A 117 6.76 1.87 13.05
CA GLU A 117 6.59 0.93 14.15
C GLU A 117 6.93 -0.50 13.72
N VAL A 118 6.39 -0.95 12.57
CA VAL A 118 6.66 -2.30 12.02
C VAL A 118 8.13 -2.49 11.69
N ILE A 119 8.77 -1.49 11.08
CA ILE A 119 10.20 -1.54 10.74
C ILE A 119 11.03 -1.72 12.02
N ARG A 120 10.75 -0.93 13.06
CA ARG A 120 11.45 -1.03 14.35
C ARG A 120 11.30 -2.42 14.99
N ILE A 121 10.08 -2.95 15.03
CA ILE A 121 9.79 -4.28 15.58
C ILE A 121 10.53 -5.36 14.78
N SER A 122 10.44 -5.30 13.45
CA SER A 122 11.10 -6.28 12.57
C SER A 122 12.61 -6.32 12.72
N GLN A 123 13.25 -5.17 12.99
CA GLN A 123 14.69 -5.08 13.23
C GLN A 123 15.09 -5.63 14.60
N GLN A 124 14.29 -5.41 15.65
CA GLN A 124 14.56 -5.97 16.99
C GLN A 124 14.51 -7.51 17.02
N SER A 125 13.66 -8.13 16.22
CA SER A 125 13.59 -9.60 16.11
C SER A 125 14.81 -10.25 15.45
N THR A 126 15.72 -9.47 14.85
CA THR A 126 16.93 -9.99 14.17
C THR A 126 18.20 -9.91 15.00
N VAL A 127 18.14 -9.38 16.23
CA VAL A 127 19.31 -9.34 17.13
C VAL A 127 19.42 -10.70 17.86
N PRO A 128 20.45 -11.53 17.58
CA PRO A 128 20.61 -12.81 18.27
C PRO A 128 20.83 -12.59 19.77
N PRO A 129 20.33 -13.50 20.64
CA PRO A 129 20.51 -13.37 22.08
C PRO A 129 22.00 -13.28 22.44
N PRO A 130 22.36 -12.45 23.44
CA PRO A 130 23.76 -12.28 23.84
C PRO A 130 24.36 -13.65 24.18
N PRO A 131 25.61 -13.93 23.76
CA PRO A 131 26.25 -15.20 24.06
C PRO A 131 26.28 -15.43 25.57
N PRO A 132 25.97 -16.64 26.06
CA PRO A 132 26.02 -16.96 27.47
C PRO A 132 27.43 -16.66 28.01
N SER A 133 27.49 -15.88 29.09
CA SER A 133 28.71 -15.47 29.81
C SER A 133 29.41 -16.63 30.49
#